data_AF-A0A1V5NVP3-F1
#
_entry.id   AF-A0A1V5NVP3-F1
#
_cell.length_a   1.000
_cell.length_b   1.000
_cell.length_c   1.000
_cell.angle_alpha   90.00
_cell.angle_beta   90.00
_cell.angle_gamma   90.00
#
_symmetry.space_group_name_H-M   'P 1'
#
loop_
_entity.id
_entity.type
_entity.pdbx_description
1 polymer ?
#
loop_
_entity_poly.entity_id
_entity_poly.type
_entity_poly.pdbx_seq_one_letter_code
_entity_poly.pdbx_strand_id
1 'polypeptide(L)'
;MVNRAFNKQDAGARIDFTDINPSHWFYGEVTVAVAAGYMSGYNDGAFKPNSLITRQEVASVMSRLLQLGEGAAGVSFRDAGSIAAWAAGAVNAVVAAGIMGGYTDGAFMANSPITRAEAVVTVDRALNLSVPETPEAATVIYNQAGTYGPAGGTEAVNAGVIIESAGVTLQNVTIAGDLLLTKGIGEGDVTLNNVTVKGKTTIKGGGANSITLKDCAMPGLTVEKDGVRVVAAGKTTVDVVTLLSGATLVQVTVTGEGFKTVTVSEVVPAGARVILAGDFEAVIVKAEDTRIEIEEGAVKDLTLDARAAVTGKGAIQTAIINASGSSIEQIPTRIVTAKDVTATVGGKTVGGTPAGDGNGDGSASETVLPPRKTTERANLNYADMHPGSLDLSLLEQKLADLSELTRTGGDLTAMVALFKEMDALYNEIYTTRCLLQLRFFINFTKEDYAAFVVAQTAEANAKVMVNALLLPGVTIGEEALVAGCSVVNKDVPAGMMVAGSPARVVRERRSRGKKGLELDHIWLHEAAFQINS
;
A
#
# COMPACT_ATOMS: atom_id res chain seq x y z
N MET A 1 -12.72 34.63 -17.26
CA MET A 1 -11.76 33.91 -18.13
C MET A 1 -10.48 33.62 -17.37
N VAL A 2 -9.74 34.64 -16.93
CA VAL A 2 -8.48 34.48 -16.16
C VAL A 2 -8.65 33.58 -14.93
N ASN A 3 -9.62 33.84 -14.05
CA ASN A 3 -9.83 32.97 -12.88
C ASN A 3 -10.00 31.50 -13.25
N ARG A 4 -10.82 31.21 -14.25
CA ARG A 4 -11.07 29.83 -14.72
C ARG A 4 -9.83 29.21 -15.35
N ALA A 5 -9.12 29.98 -16.19
CA ALA A 5 -7.90 29.56 -16.86
C ALA A 5 -6.81 29.16 -15.85
N PHE A 6 -6.64 29.93 -14.78
CA PHE A 6 -5.59 29.73 -13.76
C PHE A 6 -6.09 29.01 -12.50
N ASN A 7 -7.26 28.36 -12.57
CA ASN A 7 -7.92 27.69 -11.45
C ASN A 7 -7.92 28.51 -10.13
N LYS A 8 -8.19 29.81 -10.22
CA LYS A 8 -8.31 30.70 -9.06
C LYS A 8 -9.72 30.56 -8.50
N GLN A 9 -9.79 30.32 -7.19
CA GLN A 9 -11.04 30.08 -6.47
C GLN A 9 -11.29 31.19 -5.46
N ASP A 10 -12.55 31.35 -5.08
CA ASP A 10 -12.96 32.37 -4.14
C ASP A 10 -12.37 32.07 -2.75
N ALA A 11 -11.56 33.01 -2.26
CA ALA A 11 -10.95 32.94 -0.93
C ALA A 11 -11.84 33.60 0.15
N GLY A 12 -13.06 34.02 -0.20
CA GLY A 12 -14.00 34.66 0.74
C GLY A 12 -13.59 36.09 1.13
N ALA A 13 -12.77 36.75 0.32
CA ALA A 13 -12.33 38.11 0.59
C ALA A 13 -13.45 39.12 0.34
N ARG A 14 -13.69 40.00 1.32
CA ARG A 14 -14.56 41.17 1.14
C ARG A 14 -13.77 42.28 0.45
N ILE A 15 -14.34 42.80 -0.64
CA ILE A 15 -13.81 43.95 -1.37
C ILE A 15 -14.70 45.16 -1.10
N ASP A 16 -14.08 46.33 -0.90
CA ASP A 16 -14.79 47.58 -0.64
C ASP A 16 -14.42 48.61 -1.73
N PHE A 17 -15.02 48.46 -2.92
CA PHE A 17 -14.91 49.45 -4.02
C PHE A 17 -16.21 50.22 -4.17
N THR A 18 -16.12 51.51 -4.50
CA THR A 18 -17.27 52.42 -4.59
C THR A 18 -18.27 52.07 -5.70
N ASP A 19 -17.85 51.31 -6.71
CA ASP A 19 -18.61 50.96 -7.91
C ASP A 19 -18.89 49.45 -8.05
N ILE A 20 -18.67 48.67 -6.99
CA ILE A 20 -18.94 47.24 -6.96
C ILE A 20 -19.96 46.90 -5.86
N ASN A 21 -21.09 46.33 -6.27
CA ASN A 21 -22.12 45.81 -5.38
C ASN A 21 -22.10 44.26 -5.37
N PRO A 22 -22.33 43.61 -4.21
CA PRO A 22 -22.51 42.15 -4.12
C PRO A 22 -23.52 41.53 -5.11
N SER A 23 -24.50 42.29 -5.58
CA SER A 23 -25.48 41.82 -6.57
C SER A 23 -24.97 41.83 -8.02
N HIS A 24 -23.77 42.37 -8.30
CA HIS A 24 -23.22 42.37 -9.65
C HIS A 24 -22.75 40.97 -10.06
N TRP A 25 -23.03 40.57 -11.31
CA TRP A 25 -22.67 39.24 -11.82
C TRP A 25 -21.16 38.97 -11.79
N PHE A 26 -20.32 40.01 -11.86
CA PHE A 26 -18.86 39.92 -11.81
C PHE A 26 -18.29 40.05 -10.39
N TYR A 27 -19.13 40.26 -9.36
CA TYR A 27 -18.67 40.49 -7.98
C TYR A 27 -17.71 39.38 -7.52
N GLY A 28 -18.12 38.11 -7.66
CA GLY A 28 -17.29 36.96 -7.28
C GLY A 28 -16.01 36.81 -8.09
N GLU A 29 -15.98 37.29 -9.34
CA GLU A 29 -14.76 37.24 -10.15
C GLU A 29 -13.74 38.30 -9.69
N VAL A 30 -14.22 39.47 -9.26
CA VAL A 30 -13.39 40.55 -8.72
C VAL A 30 -12.85 40.20 -7.34
N THR A 31 -13.66 39.58 -6.47
CA THR A 31 -13.18 39.15 -5.13
C THR A 31 -12.03 38.17 -5.26
N VAL A 32 -12.14 37.17 -6.15
CA VAL A 32 -11.05 36.23 -6.44
C VAL A 32 -9.81 36.96 -6.94
N ALA A 33 -9.97 37.89 -7.87
CA ALA A 33 -8.85 38.59 -8.50
C ALA A 33 -8.04 39.45 -7.53
N VAL A 34 -8.75 40.14 -6.65
CA VAL A 34 -8.16 41.00 -5.62
C VAL A 34 -7.55 40.17 -4.50
N ALA A 35 -8.23 39.11 -4.05
CA ALA A 35 -7.71 38.20 -3.04
C ALA A 35 -6.42 37.50 -3.52
N ALA A 36 -6.37 37.12 -4.79
CA ALA A 36 -5.19 36.53 -5.42
C ALA A 36 -4.09 37.56 -5.75
N GLY A 37 -4.32 38.85 -5.47
CA GLY A 37 -3.31 39.91 -5.55
C GLY A 37 -2.92 40.36 -6.97
N TYR A 38 -3.64 39.89 -8.00
CA TYR A 38 -3.27 40.20 -9.39
C TYR A 38 -4.09 41.35 -10.01
N MET A 39 -5.16 41.78 -9.34
CA MET A 39 -5.88 43.03 -9.64
C MET A 39 -6.04 43.89 -8.38
N SER A 40 -6.11 45.19 -8.57
CA SER A 40 -6.36 46.19 -7.53
C SER A 40 -7.25 47.30 -8.07
N GLY A 41 -7.94 48.02 -7.18
CA GLY A 41 -8.68 49.23 -7.55
C GLY A 41 -7.75 50.41 -7.86
N TYR A 42 -8.37 51.49 -8.32
CA TYR A 42 -7.71 52.77 -8.56
C TYR A 42 -7.64 53.60 -7.27
N ASN A 43 -6.79 54.64 -7.27
CA ASN A 43 -6.61 55.52 -6.11
C ASN A 43 -7.87 56.30 -5.70
N ASP A 44 -8.87 56.38 -6.58
CA ASP A 44 -10.18 57.00 -6.32
C ASP A 44 -11.16 56.05 -5.61
N GLY A 45 -10.73 54.83 -5.27
CA GLY A 45 -11.54 53.82 -4.57
C GLY A 45 -12.50 53.05 -5.47
N ALA A 46 -12.46 53.26 -6.80
CA ALA A 46 -13.24 52.51 -7.77
C ALA A 46 -12.44 51.35 -8.38
N PHE A 47 -13.11 50.32 -8.89
CA PHE A 47 -12.52 49.22 -9.66
C PHE A 47 -12.70 49.40 -11.19
N LYS A 48 -13.73 50.14 -11.60
CA LYS A 48 -14.11 50.46 -12.99
C LYS A 48 -14.38 49.23 -13.85
N PRO A 49 -15.25 48.28 -13.42
CA PRO A 49 -15.46 46.99 -14.09
C PRO A 49 -16.02 47.10 -15.53
N ASN A 50 -16.66 48.21 -15.86
CA ASN A 50 -17.25 48.46 -17.19
C ASN A 50 -16.34 49.31 -18.11
N SER A 51 -15.16 49.74 -17.63
CA SER A 51 -14.21 50.49 -18.45
C SER A 51 -13.41 49.54 -19.34
N LEU A 52 -13.03 50.03 -20.52
CA LEU A 52 -12.11 49.30 -21.40
C LEU A 52 -10.73 49.22 -20.74
N ILE A 53 -10.19 48.01 -20.62
CA ILE A 53 -8.85 47.79 -20.09
C ILE A 53 -7.79 47.98 -21.18
N THR A 54 -6.75 48.73 -20.85
CA THR A 54 -5.64 49.03 -21.77
C THR A 54 -4.60 47.90 -21.79
N ARG A 55 -3.79 47.85 -22.86
CA ARG A 55 -2.73 46.84 -22.99
C ARG A 55 -1.69 46.92 -21.86
N GLN A 56 -1.35 48.10 -21.37
CA GLN A 56 -0.40 48.25 -20.25
C GLN A 56 -1.00 47.80 -18.91
N GLU A 57 -2.31 48.00 -18.69
CA GLU A 57 -3.01 47.48 -17.51
C GLU A 57 -3.07 45.95 -17.54
N VAL A 58 -3.35 45.36 -18.71
CA VAL A 58 -3.28 43.90 -18.90
C VAL A 58 -1.87 43.36 -18.63
N ALA A 59 -0.83 44.05 -19.08
CA ALA A 59 0.55 43.67 -18.80
C ALA A 59 0.84 43.64 -17.28
N SER A 60 0.38 44.65 -16.54
CA SER A 60 0.48 44.67 -15.07
C SER A 60 -0.31 43.56 -14.39
N VAL A 61 -1.53 43.27 -14.88
CA VAL A 61 -2.36 42.17 -14.37
C VAL A 61 -1.66 40.82 -14.56
N MET A 62 -1.15 40.55 -15.76
CA MET A 62 -0.48 39.27 -16.08
C MET A 62 0.86 39.14 -15.36
N SER A 63 1.65 40.20 -15.28
CA SER A 63 2.92 40.21 -14.54
C SER A 63 2.72 39.87 -13.06
N ARG A 64 1.69 40.43 -12.41
CA ARG A 64 1.35 40.10 -11.01
C ARG A 64 0.79 38.68 -10.86
N LEU A 65 -0.13 38.28 -11.75
CA LEU A 65 -0.73 36.95 -11.73
C LEU A 65 0.32 35.84 -11.80
N LEU A 66 1.36 36.04 -12.60
CA LEU A 66 2.44 35.09 -12.86
C LEU A 66 3.69 35.32 -12.01
N GLN A 67 3.70 36.37 -11.17
CA GLN A 67 4.84 36.74 -10.32
C GLN A 67 6.17 36.91 -11.10
N LEU A 68 6.12 37.52 -12.29
CA LEU A 68 7.29 37.61 -13.19
C LEU A 68 8.42 38.56 -12.71
N GLY A 69 8.20 39.32 -11.64
CA GLY A 69 9.09 40.39 -11.21
C GLY A 69 9.13 41.57 -12.20
N GLU A 70 10.05 42.52 -11.97
CA GLU A 70 10.29 43.62 -12.91
C GLU A 70 11.25 43.18 -14.01
N GLY A 71 10.82 43.29 -15.28
CA GLY A 71 11.66 42.91 -16.42
C GLY A 71 12.78 43.92 -16.65
N ALA A 72 13.98 43.44 -16.95
CA ALA A 72 15.10 44.29 -17.35
C ALA A 72 14.73 45.16 -18.57
N ALA A 73 15.23 46.40 -18.60
CA ALA A 73 15.04 47.30 -19.73
C ALA A 73 15.77 46.77 -20.96
N GLY A 74 15.05 46.03 -21.82
CA GLY A 74 15.62 45.41 -23.01
C GLY A 74 14.69 45.36 -24.22
N VAL A 75 13.45 45.81 -24.09
CA VAL A 75 12.44 45.76 -25.15
C VAL A 75 12.29 47.14 -25.77
N SER A 76 12.69 47.27 -27.04
CA SER A 76 12.61 48.53 -27.79
C SER A 76 11.32 48.60 -28.60
N PHE A 77 10.38 49.44 -28.17
CA PHE A 77 9.20 49.83 -28.94
C PHE A 77 9.31 51.27 -29.44
N ARG A 78 8.76 51.53 -30.63
CA ARG A 78 8.71 52.87 -31.23
C ARG A 78 8.00 53.90 -30.33
N ASP A 79 6.98 53.45 -29.61
CA ASP A 79 6.14 54.24 -28.72
C ASP A 79 6.44 53.97 -27.23
N ALA A 80 7.65 53.51 -26.89
CA ALA A 80 8.03 53.21 -25.51
C ALA A 80 7.79 54.40 -24.54
N GLY A 81 7.94 55.64 -25.01
CA GLY A 81 7.64 56.85 -24.23
C GLY A 81 6.16 57.06 -23.89
N SER A 82 5.24 56.31 -24.50
CA SER A 82 3.80 56.32 -24.18
C SER A 82 3.41 55.34 -23.08
N ILE A 83 4.34 54.46 -22.69
CA ILE A 83 4.16 53.49 -21.60
C ILE A 83 4.31 54.24 -20.27
N ALA A 84 3.33 54.12 -19.39
CA ALA A 84 3.42 54.77 -18.09
C ALA A 84 4.54 54.17 -17.24
N ALA A 85 5.22 55.00 -16.44
CA ALA A 85 6.36 54.58 -15.61
C ALA A 85 6.01 53.41 -14.67
N TRP A 86 4.79 53.39 -14.13
CA TRP A 86 4.29 52.30 -13.26
C TRP A 86 4.06 50.98 -14.00
N ALA A 87 3.84 51.03 -15.32
CA ALA A 87 3.61 49.84 -16.14
C ALA A 87 4.90 49.31 -16.78
N ALA A 88 5.94 50.15 -16.91
CA ALA A 88 7.14 49.84 -17.68
C ALA A 88 7.80 48.51 -17.28
N GLY A 89 7.99 48.26 -15.97
CA GLY A 89 8.56 47.00 -15.48
C GLY A 89 7.70 45.78 -15.82
N ALA A 90 6.38 45.91 -15.74
CA ALA A 90 5.44 44.86 -16.09
C ALA A 90 5.39 44.61 -17.59
N VAL A 91 5.41 45.66 -18.42
CA VAL A 91 5.47 45.54 -19.89
C VAL A 91 6.75 44.80 -20.30
N ASN A 92 7.89 45.19 -19.74
CA ASN A 92 9.15 44.50 -20.02
C ASN A 92 9.08 43.02 -19.61
N ALA A 93 8.51 42.72 -18.44
CA ALA A 93 8.38 41.34 -17.95
C ALA A 93 7.51 40.46 -18.86
N VAL A 94 6.32 40.94 -19.25
CA VAL A 94 5.41 40.14 -20.09
C VAL A 94 5.91 39.99 -21.52
N VAL A 95 6.69 40.96 -22.03
CA VAL A 95 7.29 40.85 -23.37
C VAL A 95 8.50 39.93 -23.35
N ALA A 96 9.37 40.04 -22.33
CA ALA A 96 10.48 39.12 -22.15
C ALA A 96 10.01 37.67 -21.98
N ALA A 97 8.86 37.48 -21.31
CA ALA A 97 8.21 36.18 -21.17
C ALA A 97 7.46 35.71 -22.43
N GLY A 98 7.38 36.51 -23.50
CA GLY A 98 6.67 36.14 -24.74
C GLY A 98 5.15 36.14 -24.64
N ILE A 99 4.56 36.66 -23.55
CA ILE A 99 3.12 36.70 -23.31
C ILE A 99 2.45 37.75 -24.19
N MET A 100 3.05 38.93 -24.23
CA MET A 100 2.60 40.05 -25.05
C MET A 100 3.72 40.48 -25.99
N GLY A 101 3.37 41.07 -27.12
CA GLY A 101 4.33 41.59 -28.09
C GLY A 101 3.84 42.91 -28.70
N GLY A 102 4.72 43.57 -29.45
CA GLY A 102 4.35 44.73 -30.25
C GLY A 102 3.63 44.34 -31.54
N TYR A 103 3.08 45.33 -32.21
CA TYR A 103 2.51 45.20 -33.55
C TYR A 103 3.60 45.22 -34.62
N THR A 104 3.22 44.91 -35.85
CA THR A 104 4.12 44.85 -37.01
C THR A 104 4.81 46.17 -37.33
N ASP A 105 4.25 47.31 -36.87
CA ASP A 105 4.83 48.65 -37.01
C ASP A 105 5.83 49.01 -35.90
N GLY A 106 6.13 48.06 -35.00
CA GLY A 106 7.06 48.24 -33.89
C GLY A 106 6.49 49.00 -32.69
N ALA A 107 5.19 49.30 -32.65
CA ALA A 107 4.54 49.91 -31.49
C ALA A 107 4.00 48.85 -30.50
N PHE A 108 3.97 49.15 -29.21
CA PHE A 108 3.28 48.35 -28.19
C PHE A 108 1.81 48.77 -28.00
N MET A 109 1.51 50.05 -28.25
CA MET A 109 0.20 50.69 -28.08
C MET A 109 -0.34 50.59 -26.65
N ALA A 110 0.47 50.98 -25.66
CA ALA A 110 0.19 50.81 -24.22
C ALA A 110 -1.19 51.31 -23.77
N ASN A 111 -1.63 52.47 -24.29
CA ASN A 111 -2.90 53.10 -23.91
C ASN A 111 -4.10 52.61 -24.72
N SER A 112 -3.89 51.75 -25.71
CA SER A 112 -4.99 51.22 -26.52
C SER A 112 -5.74 50.13 -25.76
N PRO A 113 -7.09 50.08 -25.86
CA PRO A 113 -7.87 48.95 -25.38
C PRO A 113 -7.40 47.63 -25.98
N ILE A 114 -7.34 46.57 -25.18
CA ILE A 114 -7.08 45.23 -25.71
C ILE A 114 -8.34 44.69 -26.39
N THR A 115 -8.19 44.04 -27.54
CA THR A 115 -9.30 43.31 -28.17
C THR A 115 -9.54 41.96 -27.48
N ARG A 116 -10.72 41.38 -27.66
CA ARG A 116 -11.03 40.04 -27.13
C ARG A 116 -10.08 38.96 -27.67
N ALA A 117 -9.70 39.06 -28.95
CA ALA A 117 -8.79 38.10 -29.57
C ALA A 117 -7.38 38.20 -28.94
N GLU A 118 -6.87 39.41 -28.75
CA GLU A 118 -5.59 39.62 -28.07
C GLU A 118 -5.62 39.17 -26.62
N ALA A 119 -6.72 39.42 -25.89
CA ALA A 119 -6.87 38.95 -24.52
C ALA A 119 -6.83 37.41 -24.43
N VAL A 120 -7.45 36.70 -25.39
CA VAL A 120 -7.39 35.23 -25.47
C VAL A 120 -5.97 34.77 -25.74
N VAL A 121 -5.28 35.36 -26.73
CA VAL A 121 -3.89 35.01 -27.05
C VAL A 121 -2.94 35.30 -25.87
N THR A 122 -3.14 36.40 -25.16
CA THR A 122 -2.38 36.75 -23.96
C THR A 122 -2.59 35.72 -22.84
N VAL A 123 -3.84 35.28 -22.60
CA VAL A 123 -4.13 34.25 -21.60
C VAL A 123 -3.58 32.89 -22.02
N ASP A 124 -3.71 32.50 -23.28
CA ASP A 124 -3.18 31.25 -23.83
C ASP A 124 -1.66 31.15 -23.67
N ARG A 125 -0.92 32.20 -24.09
CA ARG A 125 0.53 32.27 -23.91
C ARG A 125 0.94 32.24 -22.45
N ALA A 126 0.20 32.92 -21.58
CA ALA A 126 0.46 32.90 -20.16
C ALA A 126 0.14 31.55 -19.50
N LEU A 127 -0.84 30.81 -20.01
CA LEU A 127 -1.10 29.43 -19.58
C LEU A 127 0.07 28.51 -19.94
N ASN A 128 0.65 28.68 -21.13
CA ASN A 128 1.85 27.94 -21.54
C ASN A 128 3.11 28.31 -20.74
N LEU A 129 3.07 29.38 -19.92
CA LEU A 129 4.13 29.72 -18.96
C LEU A 129 3.84 29.31 -17.52
N SER A 130 2.56 29.14 -17.15
CA SER A 130 2.10 28.88 -15.77
C SER A 130 1.67 27.44 -15.51
N VAL A 131 1.28 26.72 -16.55
CA VAL A 131 1.80 25.37 -16.72
C VAL A 131 3.29 25.60 -16.83
N PRO A 132 4.15 25.15 -15.90
CA PRO A 132 5.50 24.94 -16.32
C PRO A 132 5.36 24.09 -17.58
N GLU A 133 5.68 24.65 -18.74
CA GLU A 133 6.69 23.98 -19.53
C GLU A 133 7.88 23.79 -18.58
N THR A 134 7.78 22.79 -17.70
CA THR A 134 8.86 21.85 -17.47
C THR A 134 9.35 21.64 -18.88
N PRO A 135 10.50 22.21 -19.28
CA PRO A 135 10.86 22.43 -20.69
C PRO A 135 10.85 21.11 -21.41
N GLU A 136 9.71 20.68 -21.96
CA GLU A 136 9.42 19.28 -22.24
C GLU A 136 10.13 18.30 -21.27
N ALA A 137 10.23 18.65 -19.97
CA ALA A 137 11.39 18.35 -19.11
C ALA A 137 12.40 17.37 -19.72
N ALA A 138 13.22 17.80 -20.71
CA ALA A 138 14.09 16.94 -21.53
C ALA A 138 13.78 15.44 -21.36
N THR A 139 12.60 15.02 -21.83
CA THR A 139 12.07 13.72 -21.41
C THR A 139 13.01 12.64 -21.91
N VAL A 140 13.56 11.84 -21.00
CA VAL A 140 14.51 10.80 -21.36
C VAL A 140 13.72 9.61 -21.87
N ILE A 141 13.85 9.31 -23.16
CA ILE A 141 13.12 8.22 -23.81
C ILE A 141 14.05 7.02 -24.00
N TYR A 142 13.68 5.88 -23.44
CA TYR A 142 14.32 4.59 -23.66
C TYR A 142 13.47 3.75 -24.61
N ASN A 143 13.78 3.83 -25.90
CA ASN A 143 13.07 3.15 -26.99
C ASN A 143 13.80 1.93 -27.57
N GLN A 144 14.86 1.49 -26.90
CA GLN A 144 15.62 0.28 -27.25
C GLN A 144 15.89 -0.53 -25.99
N ALA A 145 15.93 -1.85 -26.12
CA ALA A 145 16.32 -2.73 -25.03
C ALA A 145 17.76 -2.45 -24.58
N GLY A 146 18.03 -2.55 -23.28
CA GLY A 146 19.35 -2.27 -22.71
C GLY A 146 19.31 -1.86 -21.25
N THR A 147 20.49 -1.76 -20.65
CA THR A 147 20.66 -1.28 -19.28
C THR A 147 21.07 0.19 -19.28
N TYR A 148 20.33 1.01 -18.56
CA TYR A 148 20.50 2.46 -18.47
C TYR A 148 20.74 2.89 -17.02
N GLY A 149 21.57 3.92 -16.84
CA GLY A 149 22.04 4.38 -15.53
C GLY A 149 23.35 3.71 -15.10
N PRO A 150 24.02 4.24 -14.07
CA PRO A 150 25.37 3.85 -13.71
C PRO A 150 25.42 2.45 -13.08
N ALA A 151 26.53 1.74 -13.24
CA ALA A 151 26.74 0.43 -12.59
C ALA A 151 26.87 0.53 -11.04
N GLY A 152 27.19 1.73 -10.53
CA GLY A 152 27.23 2.02 -9.10
C GLY A 152 27.08 3.53 -8.84
N GLY A 153 26.75 3.89 -7.60
CA GLY A 153 26.33 5.25 -7.27
C GLY A 153 24.86 5.51 -7.62
N THR A 154 24.45 6.77 -7.70
CA THR A 154 23.09 7.13 -8.13
C THR A 154 23.15 8.38 -9.00
N GLU A 155 22.54 8.32 -10.17
CA GLU A 155 22.44 9.44 -11.12
C GLU A 155 21.13 10.19 -10.92
N ALA A 156 21.16 11.52 -10.95
CA ALA A 156 19.96 12.34 -10.89
C ALA A 156 19.50 12.70 -12.31
N VAL A 157 18.30 12.27 -12.67
CA VAL A 157 17.60 12.68 -13.90
C VAL A 157 16.64 13.81 -13.52
N ASN A 158 17.02 15.04 -13.87
CA ASN A 158 16.23 16.26 -13.61
C ASN A 158 15.09 16.44 -14.62
N ALA A 159 14.44 15.33 -14.99
CA ALA A 159 13.49 15.21 -16.10
C ALA A 159 12.49 14.07 -15.85
N GLY A 160 11.46 14.00 -16.69
CA GLY A 160 10.62 12.80 -16.80
C GLY A 160 11.32 11.70 -17.60
N VAL A 161 10.90 10.46 -17.40
CA VAL A 161 11.43 9.29 -18.11
C VAL A 161 10.28 8.53 -18.79
N ILE A 162 10.49 8.17 -20.05
CA ILE A 162 9.58 7.31 -20.82
C ILE A 162 10.33 6.03 -21.22
N ILE A 163 9.73 4.88 -20.95
CA ILE A 163 10.21 3.58 -21.42
C ILE A 163 9.23 3.08 -22.49
N GLU A 164 9.70 2.93 -23.72
CA GLU A 164 8.90 2.53 -24.88
C GLU A 164 9.21 1.13 -25.39
N SER A 165 10.36 0.56 -25.05
CA SER A 165 10.76 -0.77 -25.49
C SER A 165 10.78 -1.76 -24.33
N ALA A 166 10.41 -3.01 -24.64
CA ALA A 166 10.70 -4.15 -23.78
C ALA A 166 12.22 -4.38 -23.63
N GLY A 167 12.61 -5.11 -22.58
CA GLY A 167 14.01 -5.45 -22.28
C GLY A 167 14.82 -4.27 -21.74
N VAL A 168 14.16 -3.18 -21.31
CA VAL A 168 14.80 -2.04 -20.67
C VAL A 168 15.02 -2.35 -19.19
N THR A 169 16.27 -2.20 -18.75
CA THR A 169 16.65 -2.18 -17.34
C THR A 169 17.10 -0.77 -16.97
N LEU A 170 16.35 -0.06 -16.14
CA LEU A 170 16.78 1.22 -15.59
C LEU A 170 17.33 0.98 -14.18
N GLN A 171 18.55 1.43 -13.92
CA GLN A 171 19.20 1.17 -12.64
C GLN A 171 19.92 2.38 -12.03
N ASN A 172 19.88 2.48 -10.70
CA ASN A 172 20.64 3.48 -9.94
C ASN A 172 20.31 4.93 -10.35
N VAL A 173 19.03 5.24 -10.55
CA VAL A 173 18.57 6.57 -11.01
C VAL A 173 17.59 7.19 -10.03
N THR A 174 17.71 8.49 -9.76
CA THR A 174 16.68 9.31 -9.14
C THR A 174 16.03 10.20 -10.19
N ILE A 175 14.76 9.94 -10.49
CA ILE A 175 13.94 10.67 -11.46
C ILE A 175 13.20 11.78 -10.72
N ALA A 176 13.48 13.03 -11.07
CA ALA A 176 12.81 14.20 -10.50
C ALA A 176 11.37 14.36 -11.03
N GLY A 177 11.09 13.94 -12.26
CA GLY A 177 9.78 13.99 -12.89
C GLY A 177 8.99 12.68 -12.81
N ASP A 178 8.07 12.52 -13.77
CA ASP A 178 7.22 11.34 -13.91
C ASP A 178 7.95 10.21 -14.65
N LEU A 179 7.54 8.97 -14.38
CA LEU A 179 7.97 7.78 -15.09
C LEU A 179 6.79 7.15 -15.82
N LEU A 180 6.91 6.98 -17.14
CA LEU A 180 5.89 6.37 -17.98
C LEU A 180 6.43 5.13 -18.70
N LEU A 181 5.86 3.97 -18.41
CA LEU A 181 6.05 2.74 -19.19
C LEU A 181 4.93 2.68 -20.22
N THR A 182 5.26 2.88 -21.49
CA THR A 182 4.23 3.07 -22.54
C THR A 182 3.67 1.75 -23.06
N LYS A 183 2.63 1.86 -23.89
CA LYS A 183 2.07 0.72 -24.63
C LYS A 183 3.08 0.10 -25.62
N GLY A 184 4.15 0.82 -25.99
CA GLY A 184 5.19 0.33 -26.90
C GLY A 184 5.91 -0.93 -26.39
N ILE A 185 5.94 -1.13 -25.07
CA ILE A 185 6.49 -2.33 -24.43
C ILE A 185 5.72 -3.61 -24.84
N GLY A 186 4.44 -3.47 -25.20
CA GLY A 186 3.58 -4.60 -25.56
C GLY A 186 3.43 -5.58 -24.40
N GLU A 187 3.75 -6.86 -24.65
CA GLU A 187 3.73 -7.94 -23.66
C GLU A 187 5.12 -8.25 -23.06
N GLY A 188 6.14 -7.44 -23.40
CA GLY A 188 7.50 -7.63 -22.92
C GLY A 188 7.72 -7.19 -21.47
N ASP A 189 8.98 -7.18 -21.03
CA ASP A 189 9.39 -6.91 -19.65
C ASP A 189 10.18 -5.61 -19.49
N VAL A 190 10.16 -5.05 -18.28
CA VAL A 190 10.97 -3.90 -17.86
C VAL A 190 11.41 -4.10 -16.43
N THR A 191 12.69 -3.86 -16.16
CA THR A 191 13.26 -3.93 -14.81
C THR A 191 13.68 -2.55 -14.33
N LEU A 192 13.19 -2.14 -13.16
CA LEU A 192 13.66 -0.98 -12.42
C LEU A 192 14.44 -1.47 -11.19
N ASN A 193 15.71 -1.07 -11.07
CA ASN A 193 16.61 -1.56 -10.04
C ASN A 193 17.29 -0.40 -9.30
N ASN A 194 16.98 -0.18 -8.03
CA ASN A 194 17.44 0.98 -7.27
C ASN A 194 17.05 2.31 -7.95
N VAL A 195 15.77 2.44 -8.31
CA VAL A 195 15.22 3.64 -8.96
C VAL A 195 14.31 4.38 -7.98
N THR A 196 14.54 5.68 -7.81
CA THR A 196 13.67 6.56 -7.02
C THR A 196 12.91 7.50 -7.95
N VAL A 197 11.58 7.52 -7.89
CA VAL A 197 10.73 8.45 -8.67
C VAL A 197 10.14 9.47 -7.72
N LYS A 198 10.29 10.76 -8.02
CA LYS A 198 9.69 11.85 -7.24
C LYS A 198 8.30 12.23 -7.75
N GLY A 199 8.05 12.09 -9.06
CA GLY A 199 6.74 12.28 -9.68
C GLY A 199 5.87 11.03 -9.66
N LYS A 200 4.94 10.96 -10.61
CA LYS A 200 4.01 9.84 -10.80
C LYS A 200 4.65 8.74 -11.64
N THR A 201 4.42 7.48 -11.26
CA THR A 201 4.73 6.33 -12.13
C THR A 201 3.46 5.79 -12.79
N THR A 202 3.47 5.59 -14.11
CA THR A 202 2.34 5.03 -14.87
C THR A 202 2.79 3.86 -15.74
N ILE A 203 2.08 2.73 -15.66
CA ILE A 203 2.31 1.52 -16.46
C ILE A 203 1.17 1.33 -17.45
N LYS A 204 1.49 1.39 -18.75
CA LYS A 204 0.55 1.18 -19.86
C LYS A 204 0.93 0.00 -20.77
N GLY A 205 2.07 -0.65 -20.52
CA GLY A 205 2.54 -1.84 -21.24
C GLY A 205 3.22 -2.82 -20.28
N GLY A 206 3.43 -4.05 -20.76
CA GLY A 206 3.92 -5.18 -19.99
C GLY A 206 2.97 -6.37 -20.05
N GLY A 207 3.52 -7.58 -20.10
CA GLY A 207 2.78 -8.84 -20.07
C GLY A 207 2.75 -9.53 -18.70
N ALA A 208 2.46 -10.83 -18.70
CA ALA A 208 2.25 -11.62 -17.49
C ALA A 208 3.51 -11.85 -16.61
N ASN A 209 4.71 -11.52 -17.09
CA ASN A 209 5.99 -11.67 -16.36
C ASN A 209 6.88 -10.43 -16.50
N SER A 210 6.30 -9.22 -16.44
CA SER A 210 6.93 -8.08 -17.10
C SER A 210 7.62 -7.08 -16.18
N ILE A 211 6.90 -6.45 -15.25
CA ILE A 211 7.43 -5.25 -14.59
C ILE A 211 8.03 -5.62 -13.25
N THR A 212 9.34 -5.48 -13.12
CA THR A 212 10.07 -5.76 -11.88
C THR A 212 10.56 -4.47 -11.24
N LEU A 213 10.18 -4.24 -9.98
CA LEU A 213 10.60 -3.13 -9.14
C LEU A 213 11.49 -3.70 -8.03
N LYS A 214 12.79 -3.48 -8.12
CA LYS A 214 13.77 -3.94 -7.13
C LYS A 214 14.42 -2.74 -6.47
N ASP A 215 14.40 -2.68 -5.14
CA ASP A 215 14.98 -1.58 -4.35
C ASP A 215 14.48 -0.18 -4.79
N CYS A 216 13.22 -0.08 -5.25
CA CYS A 216 12.67 1.16 -5.81
C CYS A 216 11.84 1.97 -4.81
N ALA A 217 11.82 3.30 -4.93
CA ALA A 217 10.98 4.17 -4.10
C ALA A 217 10.11 5.08 -4.98
N MET A 218 8.80 5.03 -4.82
CA MET A 218 7.88 5.87 -5.57
C MET A 218 6.63 6.24 -4.75
N PRO A 219 6.14 7.49 -4.82
CA PRO A 219 4.96 7.93 -4.06
C PRO A 219 3.66 7.38 -4.65
N GLY A 220 3.65 7.01 -5.94
CA GLY A 220 2.43 6.53 -6.59
C GLY A 220 2.72 5.72 -7.85
N LEU A 221 1.93 4.67 -8.03
CA LEU A 221 1.96 3.79 -9.19
C LEU A 221 0.56 3.63 -9.77
N THR A 222 0.35 4.00 -11.03
CA THR A 222 -0.91 3.77 -11.75
C THR A 222 -0.73 2.68 -12.80
N VAL A 223 -1.61 1.69 -12.82
CA VAL A 223 -1.59 0.59 -13.79
C VAL A 223 -2.81 0.70 -14.71
N GLU A 224 -2.56 0.91 -16.01
CA GLU A 224 -3.59 1.08 -17.06
C GLU A 224 -3.54 -0.02 -18.13
N LYS A 225 -2.86 -1.14 -17.86
CA LYS A 225 -2.73 -2.29 -18.77
C LYS A 225 -3.33 -3.52 -18.12
N ASP A 226 -4.32 -4.11 -18.79
CA ASP A 226 -4.92 -5.37 -18.35
C ASP A 226 -3.93 -6.54 -18.49
N GLY A 227 -3.91 -7.42 -17.47
CA GLY A 227 -3.10 -8.64 -17.45
C GLY A 227 -1.60 -8.42 -17.20
N VAL A 228 -1.20 -7.21 -16.77
CA VAL A 228 0.20 -6.93 -16.43
C VAL A 228 0.54 -7.50 -15.05
N ARG A 229 1.74 -8.07 -14.91
CA ARG A 229 2.31 -8.47 -13.62
C ARG A 229 3.37 -7.48 -13.16
N VAL A 230 3.19 -6.92 -11.97
CA VAL A 230 4.13 -6.00 -11.32
C VAL A 230 4.69 -6.65 -10.07
N VAL A 231 6.02 -6.72 -9.97
CA VAL A 231 6.73 -7.35 -8.85
C VAL A 231 7.44 -6.28 -8.04
N ALA A 232 7.24 -6.26 -6.73
CA ALA A 232 8.06 -5.51 -5.79
C ALA A 232 9.03 -6.46 -5.07
N ALA A 233 10.31 -6.08 -5.01
CA ALA A 233 11.36 -6.86 -4.36
C ALA A 233 12.40 -5.98 -3.66
N GLY A 234 13.14 -6.55 -2.72
CA GLY A 234 14.19 -5.83 -1.99
C GLY A 234 13.62 -4.70 -1.13
N LYS A 235 14.26 -3.54 -1.11
CA LYS A 235 13.85 -2.35 -0.34
C LYS A 235 12.74 -1.54 -1.02
N THR A 236 11.96 -2.16 -1.91
CA THR A 236 10.96 -1.43 -2.68
C THR A 236 9.85 -0.90 -1.78
N THR A 237 9.44 0.36 -2.00
CA THR A 237 8.31 1.03 -1.36
C THR A 237 7.49 1.79 -2.41
N VAL A 238 6.21 1.48 -2.46
CA VAL A 238 5.18 2.16 -3.26
C VAL A 238 4.04 2.55 -2.35
N ASP A 239 3.88 3.86 -2.10
CA ASP A 239 2.91 4.34 -1.10
C ASP A 239 1.46 4.06 -1.53
N VAL A 240 1.14 4.39 -2.79
CA VAL A 240 -0.20 4.19 -3.36
C VAL A 240 -0.12 3.55 -4.73
N VAL A 241 -0.71 2.37 -4.88
CA VAL A 241 -0.98 1.72 -6.15
C VAL A 241 -2.43 1.97 -6.55
N THR A 242 -2.66 2.47 -7.75
CA THR A 242 -4.00 2.61 -8.34
C THR A 242 -4.10 1.73 -9.57
N LEU A 243 -4.98 0.73 -9.51
CA LEU A 243 -5.30 -0.14 -10.64
C LEU A 243 -6.49 0.43 -11.40
N LEU A 244 -6.30 0.70 -12.69
CA LEU A 244 -7.35 1.09 -13.64
C LEU A 244 -7.76 -0.08 -14.56
N SER A 245 -7.14 -1.25 -14.40
CA SER A 245 -7.44 -2.51 -15.10
C SER A 245 -7.12 -3.72 -14.22
N GLY A 246 -7.42 -4.94 -14.69
CA GLY A 246 -6.97 -6.16 -14.03
C GLY A 246 -5.44 -6.28 -14.07
N ALA A 247 -4.83 -6.71 -12.96
CA ALA A 247 -3.38 -6.80 -12.84
C ALA A 247 -2.98 -7.80 -11.75
N THR A 248 -1.75 -8.30 -11.84
CA THR A 248 -1.13 -9.13 -10.81
C THR A 248 -0.08 -8.31 -10.07
N LEU A 249 -0.21 -8.17 -8.75
CA LEU A 249 0.79 -7.56 -7.88
C LEU A 249 1.46 -8.65 -7.04
N VAL A 250 2.78 -8.75 -7.14
CA VAL A 250 3.57 -9.76 -6.41
C VAL A 250 4.63 -9.08 -5.56
N GLN A 251 4.77 -9.50 -4.31
CA GLN A 251 5.87 -9.09 -3.44
C GLN A 251 6.79 -10.29 -3.19
N VAL A 252 8.06 -10.16 -3.58
CA VAL A 252 9.06 -11.24 -3.44
C VAL A 252 10.24 -10.73 -2.62
N THR A 253 10.49 -11.33 -1.46
CA THR A 253 11.65 -11.00 -0.61
C THR A 253 11.76 -9.48 -0.37
N VAL A 254 10.66 -8.88 0.09
CA VAL A 254 10.60 -7.46 0.37
C VAL A 254 11.14 -7.19 1.78
N THR A 255 12.07 -6.24 1.86
CA THR A 255 12.61 -5.69 3.12
C THR A 255 12.18 -4.23 3.32
N GLY A 256 11.58 -3.61 2.30
CA GLY A 256 10.86 -2.34 2.38
C GLY A 256 9.38 -2.52 2.76
N GLU A 257 8.54 -1.54 2.42
CA GLU A 257 7.08 -1.63 2.67
C GLU A 257 6.31 -2.31 1.51
N GLY A 258 6.96 -2.57 0.38
CA GLY A 258 6.32 -3.19 -0.78
C GLY A 258 5.24 -2.30 -1.39
N PHE A 259 4.06 -2.85 -1.63
CA PHE A 259 2.88 -2.09 -2.03
C PHE A 259 2.03 -1.78 -0.79
N LYS A 260 2.10 -0.53 -0.32
CA LYS A 260 1.46 -0.14 0.95
C LYS A 260 -0.06 -0.10 0.83
N THR A 261 -0.59 0.79 0.01
CA THR A 261 -2.03 0.89 -0.26
C THR A 261 -2.31 0.54 -1.73
N VAL A 262 -3.17 -0.45 -1.97
CA VAL A 262 -3.66 -0.80 -3.31
C VAL A 262 -5.11 -0.36 -3.44
N THR A 263 -5.40 0.49 -4.42
CA THR A 263 -6.76 0.92 -4.77
C THR A 263 -7.15 0.34 -6.13
N VAL A 264 -8.19 -0.48 -6.15
CA VAL A 264 -8.87 -0.91 -7.38
C VAL A 264 -9.90 0.16 -7.71
N SER A 265 -9.59 1.01 -8.68
CA SER A 265 -10.39 2.19 -9.02
C SER A 265 -11.74 1.81 -9.62
N GLU A 266 -12.76 2.65 -9.44
CA GLU A 266 -14.10 2.52 -10.03
C GLU A 266 -14.12 2.36 -11.56
N VAL A 267 -13.04 2.75 -12.24
CA VAL A 267 -12.92 2.61 -13.70
C VAL A 267 -12.54 1.19 -14.15
N VAL A 268 -12.14 0.30 -13.22
CA VAL A 268 -11.78 -1.09 -13.57
C VAL A 268 -13.03 -1.81 -14.11
N PRO A 269 -12.94 -2.50 -15.26
CA PRO A 269 -14.09 -3.19 -15.86
C PRO A 269 -14.67 -4.28 -14.95
N ALA A 270 -16.00 -4.45 -14.99
CA ALA A 270 -16.67 -5.57 -14.33
C ALA A 270 -16.10 -6.92 -14.80
N GLY A 271 -15.89 -7.83 -13.84
CA GLY A 271 -15.29 -9.15 -14.09
C GLY A 271 -13.76 -9.14 -14.23
N ALA A 272 -13.10 -7.99 -14.18
CA ALA A 272 -11.64 -7.93 -14.18
C ALA A 272 -11.06 -8.69 -12.98
N ARG A 273 -9.94 -9.37 -13.22
CA ARG A 273 -9.22 -10.16 -12.23
C ARG A 273 -8.03 -9.37 -11.70
N VAL A 274 -7.97 -9.21 -10.38
CA VAL A 274 -6.83 -8.63 -9.67
C VAL A 274 -6.23 -9.72 -8.80
N ILE A 275 -4.94 -9.99 -8.98
CA ILE A 275 -4.23 -11.05 -8.26
C ILE A 275 -3.21 -10.40 -7.34
N LEU A 276 -3.21 -10.81 -6.07
CA LEU A 276 -2.34 -10.30 -5.02
C LEU A 276 -1.56 -11.47 -4.43
N ALA A 277 -0.23 -11.41 -4.49
CA ALA A 277 0.65 -12.40 -3.89
C ALA A 277 1.68 -11.69 -3.00
N GLY A 278 1.62 -11.95 -1.69
CA GLY A 278 2.47 -11.33 -0.68
C GLY A 278 1.67 -10.54 0.36
N ASP A 279 2.37 -9.71 1.15
CA ASP A 279 1.78 -9.00 2.28
C ASP A 279 1.40 -7.56 1.91
N PHE A 280 0.16 -7.17 2.17
CA PHE A 280 -0.38 -5.85 1.84
C PHE A 280 -0.98 -5.19 3.08
N GLU A 281 -0.63 -3.91 3.30
CA GLU A 281 -1.18 -3.16 4.43
C GLU A 281 -2.65 -2.80 4.19
N ALA A 282 -2.97 -2.22 3.03
CA ALA A 282 -4.34 -1.85 2.72
C ALA A 282 -4.71 -2.18 1.26
N VAL A 283 -5.88 -2.79 1.07
CA VAL A 283 -6.47 -3.03 -0.24
C VAL A 283 -7.88 -2.46 -0.25
N ILE A 284 -8.15 -1.50 -1.13
CA ILE A 284 -9.43 -0.79 -1.25
C ILE A 284 -10.02 -1.09 -2.61
N VAL A 285 -11.22 -1.67 -2.63
CA VAL A 285 -11.91 -2.10 -3.85
C VAL A 285 -13.12 -1.21 -4.10
N LYS A 286 -13.03 -0.37 -5.15
CA LYS A 286 -14.10 0.57 -5.55
C LYS A 286 -14.78 0.19 -6.87
N ALA A 287 -14.24 -0.76 -7.61
CA ALA A 287 -14.88 -1.26 -8.83
C ALA A 287 -15.89 -2.37 -8.56
N GLU A 288 -17.04 -2.26 -9.23
CA GLU A 288 -18.11 -3.25 -9.18
C GLU A 288 -17.74 -4.54 -9.92
N ASP A 289 -18.18 -5.67 -9.39
CA ASP A 289 -18.04 -7.01 -9.95
C ASP A 289 -16.61 -7.45 -10.23
N THR A 290 -15.66 -6.94 -9.45
CA THR A 290 -14.25 -7.34 -9.56
C THR A 290 -13.98 -8.67 -8.85
N ARG A 291 -13.03 -9.43 -9.40
CA ARG A 291 -12.54 -10.68 -8.80
C ARG A 291 -11.16 -10.43 -8.21
N ILE A 292 -11.07 -10.40 -6.90
CA ILE A 292 -9.83 -10.23 -6.16
C ILE A 292 -9.35 -11.61 -5.71
N GLU A 293 -8.13 -11.98 -6.05
CA GLU A 293 -7.54 -13.25 -5.67
C GLU A 293 -6.29 -13.01 -4.86
N ILE A 294 -6.32 -13.41 -3.59
CA ILE A 294 -5.18 -13.34 -2.69
C ILE A 294 -4.51 -14.72 -2.74
N GLU A 295 -3.57 -14.91 -3.66
CA GLU A 295 -2.94 -16.21 -3.91
C GLU A 295 -2.15 -16.70 -2.70
N GLU A 296 -1.38 -15.82 -2.07
CA GLU A 296 -0.54 -16.09 -0.91
C GLU A 296 -0.26 -14.80 -0.12
N GLY A 297 0.28 -14.94 1.10
CA GLY A 297 0.56 -13.82 2.01
C GLY A 297 -0.68 -13.37 2.80
N ALA A 298 -0.68 -12.13 3.26
CA ALA A 298 -1.77 -11.57 4.06
C ALA A 298 -2.16 -10.14 3.64
N VAL A 299 -3.45 -9.84 3.71
CA VAL A 299 -3.98 -8.47 3.64
C VAL A 299 -4.39 -8.03 5.04
N LYS A 300 -3.79 -6.95 5.54
CA LYS A 300 -4.10 -6.42 6.87
C LYS A 300 -5.48 -5.76 6.87
N ASP A 301 -5.70 -4.74 6.04
CA ASP A 301 -6.99 -4.06 5.93
C ASP A 301 -7.55 -4.17 4.51
N LEU A 302 -8.58 -5.01 4.33
CA LEU A 302 -9.33 -5.14 3.08
C LEU A 302 -10.63 -4.33 3.16
N THR A 303 -10.81 -3.35 2.29
CA THR A 303 -12.03 -2.54 2.19
C THR A 303 -12.76 -2.81 0.88
N LEU A 304 -14.02 -3.21 0.96
CA LEU A 304 -14.91 -3.44 -0.18
C LEU A 304 -15.96 -2.32 -0.25
N ASP A 305 -15.64 -1.24 -0.96
CA ASP A 305 -16.53 -0.10 -1.24
C ASP A 305 -17.52 -0.39 -2.38
N ALA A 306 -17.22 -1.40 -3.20
CA ALA A 306 -18.09 -1.90 -4.26
C ALA A 306 -18.21 -3.43 -4.19
N ARG A 307 -19.24 -3.99 -4.82
CA ARG A 307 -19.49 -5.44 -4.85
C ARG A 307 -18.30 -6.15 -5.49
N ALA A 308 -17.65 -7.05 -4.75
CA ALA A 308 -16.53 -7.83 -5.26
C ALA A 308 -16.53 -9.26 -4.71
N ALA A 309 -15.88 -10.16 -5.45
CA ALA A 309 -15.61 -11.52 -5.02
C ALA A 309 -14.13 -11.66 -4.65
N VAL A 310 -13.85 -12.13 -3.43
CA VAL A 310 -12.51 -12.32 -2.89
C VAL A 310 -12.27 -13.81 -2.66
N THR A 311 -11.23 -14.35 -3.29
CA THR A 311 -10.87 -15.78 -3.25
C THR A 311 -9.38 -15.97 -2.98
N GLY A 312 -8.93 -17.21 -2.85
CA GLY A 312 -7.51 -17.56 -2.73
C GLY A 312 -7.10 -18.04 -1.34
N LYS A 313 -5.80 -18.29 -1.15
CA LYS A 313 -5.27 -18.91 0.07
C LYS A 313 -4.70 -17.91 1.07
N GLY A 314 -4.45 -16.67 0.66
CA GLY A 314 -3.90 -15.64 1.53
C GLY A 314 -4.86 -15.23 2.65
N ALA A 315 -4.30 -14.82 3.78
CA ALA A 315 -5.06 -14.44 4.98
C ALA A 315 -5.60 -13.01 4.89
N ILE A 316 -6.69 -12.74 5.61
CA ILE A 316 -7.23 -11.38 5.78
C ILE A 316 -7.34 -11.11 7.27
N GLN A 317 -6.74 -10.02 7.75
CA GLN A 317 -6.88 -9.63 9.15
C GLN A 317 -8.22 -8.92 9.37
N THR A 318 -8.41 -7.74 8.77
CA THR A 318 -9.65 -6.97 8.85
C THR A 318 -10.31 -6.90 7.48
N ALA A 319 -11.59 -7.25 7.40
CA ALA A 319 -12.44 -6.97 6.25
C ALA A 319 -13.48 -5.91 6.61
N ILE A 320 -13.45 -4.78 5.91
CA ILE A 320 -14.43 -3.70 5.97
C ILE A 320 -15.30 -3.81 4.74
N ILE A 321 -16.60 -4.06 4.92
CA ILE A 321 -17.53 -4.33 3.83
C ILE A 321 -18.61 -3.24 3.81
N ASN A 322 -18.54 -2.40 2.80
CA ASN A 322 -19.44 -1.26 2.60
C ASN A 322 -20.44 -1.50 1.45
N ALA A 323 -20.24 -2.54 0.63
CA ALA A 323 -21.11 -2.88 -0.49
C ALA A 323 -21.76 -4.27 -0.34
N SER A 324 -23.09 -4.28 -0.46
CA SER A 324 -23.89 -5.51 -0.39
C SER A 324 -23.60 -6.47 -1.55
N GLY A 325 -23.76 -7.76 -1.30
CA GLY A 325 -23.53 -8.83 -2.27
C GLY A 325 -22.06 -9.17 -2.50
N SER A 326 -21.15 -8.54 -1.75
CA SER A 326 -19.74 -8.92 -1.72
C SER A 326 -19.57 -10.33 -1.14
N SER A 327 -18.61 -11.08 -1.65
CA SER A 327 -18.30 -12.43 -1.15
C SER A 327 -16.81 -12.57 -0.86
N ILE A 328 -16.47 -13.09 0.32
CA ILE A 328 -15.10 -13.42 0.72
C ILE A 328 -15.06 -14.92 1.05
N GLU A 329 -14.25 -15.68 0.33
CA GLU A 329 -14.09 -17.12 0.56
C GLU A 329 -13.37 -17.39 1.88
N GLN A 330 -12.31 -16.63 2.16
CA GLN A 330 -11.57 -16.70 3.40
C GLN A 330 -12.39 -16.16 4.57
N ILE A 331 -12.04 -16.58 5.80
CA ILE A 331 -12.64 -16.04 7.03
C ILE A 331 -11.65 -15.04 7.62
N PRO A 332 -11.93 -13.71 7.57
CA PRO A 332 -11.09 -12.70 8.19
C PRO A 332 -11.06 -12.82 9.72
N THR A 333 -10.03 -12.27 10.34
CA THR A 333 -9.94 -12.21 11.82
C THR A 333 -10.98 -11.25 12.41
N ARG A 334 -11.24 -10.13 11.72
CA ARG A 334 -12.23 -9.12 12.09
C ARG A 334 -13.06 -8.76 10.87
N ILE A 335 -14.38 -8.68 11.05
CA ILE A 335 -15.32 -8.28 10.00
C ILE A 335 -16.08 -7.05 10.50
N VAL A 336 -16.05 -6.00 9.71
CA VAL A 336 -16.80 -4.75 9.92
C VAL A 336 -17.73 -4.58 8.74
N THR A 337 -19.03 -4.52 8.99
CA THR A 337 -20.04 -4.28 7.94
C THR A 337 -20.71 -2.94 8.16
N ALA A 338 -20.88 -2.16 7.09
CA ALA A 338 -21.71 -0.97 7.13
C ALA A 338 -23.18 -1.31 7.45
N LYS A 339 -23.95 -0.30 7.89
CA LYS A 339 -25.36 -0.47 8.23
C LYS A 339 -26.16 -0.95 7.01
N ASP A 340 -27.07 -1.91 7.22
CA ASP A 340 -27.95 -2.48 6.19
C ASP A 340 -27.20 -3.14 5.00
N VAL A 341 -25.89 -3.40 5.16
CA VAL A 341 -25.08 -4.14 4.19
C VAL A 341 -25.09 -5.62 4.52
N THR A 342 -25.28 -6.46 3.50
CA THR A 342 -25.19 -7.93 3.61
C THR A 342 -24.09 -8.47 2.71
N ALA A 343 -23.29 -9.41 3.22
CA ALA A 343 -22.20 -10.04 2.47
C ALA A 343 -22.06 -11.51 2.85
N THR A 344 -21.36 -12.28 2.02
CA THR A 344 -21.06 -13.68 2.29
C THR A 344 -19.59 -13.84 2.66
N VAL A 345 -19.29 -14.32 3.86
CA VAL A 345 -17.91 -14.54 4.32
C VAL A 345 -17.76 -15.98 4.82
N GLY A 346 -16.80 -16.73 4.28
CA GLY A 346 -16.60 -18.15 4.64
C GLY A 346 -17.84 -19.02 4.41
N GLY A 347 -18.63 -18.68 3.38
CA GLY A 347 -19.91 -19.36 3.08
C GLY A 347 -21.08 -18.99 4.00
N LYS A 348 -20.93 -18.01 4.89
CA LYS A 348 -22.01 -17.54 5.79
C LYS A 348 -22.39 -16.09 5.50
N THR A 349 -23.67 -15.77 5.59
CA THR A 349 -24.13 -14.38 5.49
C THR A 349 -23.73 -13.59 6.74
N VAL A 350 -23.15 -12.41 6.55
CA VAL A 350 -22.80 -11.43 7.59
C VAL A 350 -23.46 -10.08 7.29
N GLY A 351 -23.73 -9.30 8.33
CA GLY A 351 -24.45 -8.03 8.22
C GLY A 351 -25.97 -8.18 8.07
N GLY A 352 -26.62 -7.09 7.65
CA GLY A 352 -28.08 -6.98 7.56
C GLY A 352 -28.76 -6.38 8.80
N THR A 353 -30.00 -5.94 8.65
CA THR A 353 -30.81 -5.38 9.73
C THR A 353 -31.20 -6.49 10.72
N PRO A 354 -31.10 -6.27 12.05
CA PRO A 354 -31.64 -7.21 13.04
C PRO A 354 -33.13 -7.43 12.81
N ALA A 355 -33.58 -8.67 12.83
CA ALA A 355 -35.01 -8.97 12.82
C ALA A 355 -35.65 -8.53 14.16
N GLY A 356 -36.37 -7.41 14.15
CA GLY A 356 -37.41 -7.08 15.14
C GLY A 356 -37.05 -6.07 16.24
N ASP A 357 -37.74 -4.93 16.16
CA ASP A 357 -38.35 -4.14 17.25
C ASP A 357 -37.43 -3.45 18.29
N GLY A 358 -37.08 -2.19 18.04
CA GLY A 358 -36.61 -1.31 19.12
C GLY A 358 -35.77 -0.12 18.68
N ASN A 359 -36.28 1.08 18.98
CA ASN A 359 -35.66 2.39 18.80
C ASN A 359 -34.29 2.47 19.52
N GLY A 360 -33.19 2.78 18.81
CA GLY A 360 -31.85 2.92 19.40
C GLY A 360 -30.78 3.33 18.37
N ASP A 361 -29.81 4.13 18.82
CA ASP A 361 -28.93 4.95 17.99
C ASP A 361 -27.92 4.23 17.07
N GLY A 362 -27.79 4.76 15.85
CA GLY A 362 -26.55 5.38 15.35
C GLY A 362 -25.23 4.61 15.14
N SER A 363 -25.05 3.35 15.53
CA SER A 363 -23.71 2.70 15.42
C SER A 363 -23.65 1.53 14.42
N ALA A 364 -22.50 1.41 13.74
CA ALA A 364 -22.16 0.32 12.82
C ALA A 364 -22.18 -1.05 13.53
N SER A 365 -22.65 -2.09 12.84
CA SER A 365 -22.75 -3.44 13.41
C SER A 365 -21.39 -4.14 13.36
N GLU A 366 -20.68 -4.12 14.48
CA GLU A 366 -19.40 -4.84 14.64
C GLU A 366 -19.66 -6.31 14.96
N THR A 367 -19.33 -7.22 14.03
CA THR A 367 -19.39 -8.65 14.28
C THR A 367 -17.99 -9.18 14.55
N VAL A 368 -17.60 -9.21 15.83
CA VAL A 368 -16.43 -9.98 16.26
C VAL A 368 -16.84 -11.44 16.29
N LEU A 369 -16.41 -12.24 15.31
CA LEU A 369 -16.62 -13.68 15.36
C LEU A 369 -15.84 -14.24 16.56
N PRO A 370 -16.48 -14.99 17.47
CA PRO A 370 -15.75 -15.63 18.56
C PRO A 370 -14.76 -16.65 17.97
N PRO A 371 -13.58 -16.84 18.58
CA PRO A 371 -12.71 -17.93 18.19
C PRO A 371 -13.48 -19.26 18.32
N ARG A 372 -13.36 -20.05 17.26
CA ARG A 372 -13.95 -21.37 17.01
C ARG A 372 -14.44 -22.09 18.28
N LYS A 373 -15.77 -22.21 18.46
CA LYS A 373 -16.35 -23.37 19.16
C LYS A 373 -16.50 -24.49 18.13
N THR A 374 -15.57 -25.43 18.13
CA THR A 374 -15.63 -26.59 17.23
C THR A 374 -16.71 -27.55 17.72
N THR A 375 -17.94 -27.40 17.25
CA THR A 375 -19.01 -28.39 17.47
C THR A 375 -19.91 -28.45 16.25
N GLU A 376 -19.41 -28.93 15.12
CA GLU A 376 -20.26 -29.48 14.06
C GLU A 376 -19.49 -30.60 13.34
N ARG A 377 -19.97 -31.83 13.48
CA ARG A 377 -19.41 -33.04 12.87
C ARG A 377 -19.95 -33.15 11.45
N ALA A 378 -19.10 -33.00 10.43
CA ALA A 378 -19.41 -33.44 9.07
C ALA A 378 -18.77 -34.81 8.81
N ASN A 379 -19.59 -35.79 8.43
CA ASN A 379 -19.14 -37.12 8.01
C ASN A 379 -18.44 -37.01 6.65
N LEU A 380 -17.12 -37.19 6.59
CA LEU A 380 -16.34 -37.32 5.35
C LEU A 380 -15.86 -38.77 5.20
N ASN A 381 -16.05 -39.32 4.00
CA ASN A 381 -15.81 -40.72 3.65
C ASN A 381 -14.33 -40.95 3.27
N TYR A 382 -13.72 -42.00 3.80
CA TYR A 382 -12.26 -42.19 3.88
C TYR A 382 -11.60 -42.80 2.63
N ALA A 383 -12.36 -43.01 1.53
CA ALA A 383 -11.90 -43.80 0.38
C ALA A 383 -11.16 -42.99 -0.70
N ASP A 384 -11.22 -41.65 -0.66
CA ASP A 384 -10.75 -40.80 -1.78
C ASP A 384 -9.31 -40.26 -1.59
N MET A 385 -8.57 -40.69 -0.55
CA MET A 385 -7.22 -40.20 -0.26
C MET A 385 -6.18 -41.32 -0.34
N HIS A 386 -5.60 -41.53 -1.52
CA HIS A 386 -4.38 -42.35 -1.70
C HIS A 386 -3.10 -41.52 -1.49
N PRO A 387 -2.04 -42.07 -0.87
CA PRO A 387 -0.80 -41.36 -0.59
C PRO A 387 0.22 -41.53 -1.73
N GLY A 388 0.79 -40.43 -2.22
CA GLY A 388 1.84 -40.43 -3.24
C GLY A 388 2.81 -39.26 -3.08
N SER A 389 4.08 -39.61 -2.83
CA SER A 389 5.33 -38.82 -2.85
C SER A 389 5.56 -37.73 -1.80
N LEU A 390 6.09 -38.11 -0.62
CA LEU A 390 7.11 -37.32 0.08
C LEU A 390 8.28 -38.26 0.41
N ASP A 391 9.50 -37.90 0.01
CA ASP A 391 10.71 -38.70 0.20
C ASP A 391 11.26 -38.52 1.62
N LEU A 392 10.94 -39.46 2.50
CA LEU A 392 11.34 -39.48 3.92
C LEU A 392 12.83 -39.78 4.15
N SER A 393 13.54 -40.25 3.11
CA SER A 393 14.94 -40.69 3.23
C SER A 393 15.90 -39.54 3.58
N LEU A 394 15.61 -38.32 3.11
CA LEU A 394 16.43 -37.14 3.37
C LEU A 394 16.32 -36.64 4.82
N LEU A 395 15.14 -36.79 5.43
CA LEU A 395 14.93 -36.41 6.83
C LEU A 395 15.64 -37.40 7.77
N GLU A 396 15.55 -38.70 7.47
CA GLU A 396 16.25 -39.75 8.22
C GLU A 396 17.77 -39.57 8.17
N GLN A 397 18.31 -39.21 7.00
CA GLN A 397 19.74 -38.93 6.84
C GLN A 397 20.21 -37.73 7.68
N LYS A 398 19.47 -36.62 7.68
CA LYS A 398 19.83 -35.42 8.48
C LYS A 398 19.70 -35.64 9.99
N LEU A 399 18.76 -36.49 10.43
CA LEU A 399 18.66 -36.92 11.83
C LEU A 399 19.90 -37.72 12.27
N ALA A 400 20.44 -38.57 11.40
CA ALA A 400 21.66 -39.32 11.68
C ALA A 400 22.88 -38.39 11.80
N ASP A 401 23.01 -37.40 10.91
CA ASP A 401 24.11 -36.42 10.95
C ASP A 401 24.08 -35.57 12.24
N LEU A 402 22.89 -35.17 12.70
CA LEU A 402 22.73 -34.43 13.97
C LEU A 402 23.11 -35.26 15.19
N SER A 403 22.80 -36.56 15.16
CA SER A 403 23.17 -37.52 16.21
C SER A 403 24.70 -37.70 16.30
N GLU A 404 25.40 -37.71 15.16
CA GLU A 404 26.87 -37.83 15.12
C GLU A 404 27.54 -36.54 15.65
N LEU A 405 27.01 -35.38 15.27
CA LEU A 405 27.53 -34.06 15.68
C LEU A 405 27.41 -33.84 17.19
N THR A 406 26.30 -34.27 17.78
CA THR A 406 26.02 -34.15 19.22
C THR A 406 26.87 -35.11 20.05
N ARG A 407 27.18 -36.30 19.52
CA ARG A 407 28.05 -37.29 20.17
C ARG A 407 29.53 -36.88 20.18
N THR A 408 29.97 -36.08 19.21
CA THR A 408 31.37 -35.66 19.05
C THR A 408 31.67 -34.29 19.67
N GLY A 409 30.68 -33.62 20.26
CA GLY A 409 30.85 -32.29 20.86
C GLY A 409 31.03 -31.18 19.83
N GLY A 410 30.38 -31.32 18.67
CA GLY A 410 30.53 -30.41 17.53
C GLY A 410 30.10 -28.96 17.80
N ASP A 411 30.59 -28.06 16.95
CA ASP A 411 30.34 -26.62 16.99
C ASP A 411 28.83 -26.29 17.01
N LEU A 412 28.43 -25.49 18.00
CA LEU A 412 27.06 -25.01 18.21
C LEU A 412 26.49 -24.36 16.93
N THR A 413 27.34 -23.72 16.13
CA THR A 413 26.97 -23.07 14.86
C THR A 413 26.51 -24.09 13.82
N ALA A 414 27.17 -25.24 13.74
CA ALA A 414 26.83 -26.31 12.80
C ALA A 414 25.55 -27.04 13.23
N MET A 415 25.32 -27.24 14.54
CA MET A 415 24.05 -27.78 15.04
C MET A 415 22.87 -26.87 14.72
N VAL A 416 23.03 -25.55 14.90
CA VAL A 416 21.97 -24.56 14.60
C VAL A 416 21.66 -24.51 13.10
N ALA A 417 22.66 -24.63 12.23
CA ALA A 417 22.44 -24.69 10.79
C ALA A 417 21.65 -25.95 10.38
N LEU A 418 22.02 -27.12 10.90
CA LEU A 418 21.31 -28.37 10.61
C LEU A 418 19.86 -28.34 11.13
N PHE A 419 19.64 -27.70 12.29
CA PHE A 419 18.32 -27.55 12.88
C PHE A 419 17.39 -26.69 12.02
N LYS A 420 17.92 -25.60 11.41
CA LYS A 420 17.16 -24.76 10.48
C LYS A 420 16.79 -25.49 9.20
N GLU A 421 17.68 -26.35 8.70
CA GLU A 421 17.39 -27.17 7.51
C GLU A 421 16.33 -28.25 7.80
N MET A 422 16.36 -28.85 8.99
CA MET A 422 15.33 -29.79 9.44
C MET A 422 13.97 -29.12 9.65
N ASP A 423 13.95 -27.88 10.17
CA ASP A 423 12.72 -27.09 10.37
C ASP A 423 12.05 -26.71 9.03
N ALA A 424 12.86 -26.42 8.01
CA ALA A 424 12.37 -26.19 6.65
C ALA A 424 11.74 -27.46 6.02
N LEU A 425 12.41 -28.61 6.13
CA LEU A 425 11.90 -29.91 5.67
C LEU A 425 10.64 -30.35 6.44
N TYR A 426 10.58 -30.06 7.74
CA TYR A 426 9.44 -30.40 8.59
C TYR A 426 8.21 -29.55 8.27
N ASN A 427 8.39 -28.26 7.96
CA ASN A 427 7.28 -27.39 7.51
C ASN A 427 6.69 -27.84 6.16
N GLU A 428 7.51 -28.37 5.25
CA GLU A 428 7.04 -28.98 3.99
C GLU A 428 6.19 -30.24 4.24
N ILE A 429 6.59 -31.08 5.22
CA ILE A 429 5.85 -32.27 5.65
C ILE A 429 4.55 -31.89 6.41
N TYR A 430 4.58 -30.86 7.26
CA TYR A 430 3.43 -30.42 8.07
C TYR A 430 2.31 -29.82 7.23
N THR A 431 2.65 -29.06 6.19
CA THR A 431 1.68 -28.49 5.25
C THR A 431 0.87 -29.59 4.55
N THR A 432 1.48 -30.77 4.34
CA THR A 432 0.85 -31.92 3.69
C THR A 432 0.08 -32.83 4.68
N ARG A 433 0.41 -32.83 5.98
CA ARG A 433 -0.22 -33.69 7.01
C ARG A 433 -1.28 -33.03 7.91
N CYS A 434 -1.43 -31.71 7.89
CA CYS A 434 -2.49 -31.01 8.66
C CYS A 434 -3.93 -31.43 8.30
N LEU A 435 -4.15 -32.15 7.19
CA LEU A 435 -5.45 -32.72 6.82
C LEU A 435 -5.74 -34.12 7.42
N LEU A 436 -4.81 -34.76 8.16
CA LEU A 436 -4.98 -36.17 8.56
C LEU A 436 -4.77 -36.53 10.05
N GLN A 437 -4.79 -35.57 10.98
CA GLN A 437 -4.74 -35.90 12.43
C GLN A 437 -5.88 -35.28 13.23
N LEU A 438 -7.10 -35.76 12.95
CA LEU A 438 -8.27 -35.57 13.82
C LEU A 438 -8.58 -36.78 14.72
N ARG A 439 -7.73 -37.83 14.72
CA ARG A 439 -7.82 -38.94 15.69
C ARG A 439 -6.48 -39.64 15.85
N PHE A 440 -5.64 -39.19 16.77
CA PHE A 440 -4.64 -40.05 17.42
C PHE A 440 -4.32 -39.47 18.80
N PHE A 441 -5.09 -39.87 19.81
CA PHE A 441 -4.54 -40.01 21.15
C PHE A 441 -3.72 -41.29 21.10
N ILE A 442 -2.41 -41.17 21.25
CA ILE A 442 -1.59 -42.34 21.50
C ILE A 442 -1.17 -42.30 22.96
N ASN A 443 -1.70 -43.25 23.73
CA ASN A 443 -1.12 -43.65 24.99
C ASN A 443 0.22 -44.30 24.67
N PHE A 444 1.32 -43.57 24.86
CA PHE A 444 2.65 -44.14 24.70
C PHE A 444 3.30 -44.42 26.05
N THR A 445 3.72 -45.67 26.18
CA THR A 445 4.60 -46.18 27.23
C THR A 445 6.05 -45.76 26.99
N LYS A 446 6.87 -45.96 28.01
CA LYS A 446 8.19 -45.35 28.33
C LYS A 446 9.34 -45.48 27.30
N GLU A 447 9.12 -45.85 26.04
CA GLU A 447 10.21 -46.25 25.12
C GLU A 447 10.33 -45.45 23.80
N ASP A 448 9.46 -44.47 23.52
CA ASP A 448 9.61 -43.61 22.34
C ASP A 448 9.97 -42.17 22.74
N TYR A 449 11.26 -41.87 22.91
CA TYR A 449 11.75 -40.51 23.06
C TYR A 449 13.12 -40.29 22.42
N ALA A 450 13.18 -39.35 21.49
CA ALA A 450 14.32 -38.45 21.34
C ALA A 450 13.82 -37.02 21.59
N ALA A 451 13.39 -36.74 22.83
CA ALA A 451 13.38 -35.37 23.32
C ALA A 451 14.82 -35.02 23.72
N PHE A 452 15.28 -33.84 23.36
CA PHE A 452 16.45 -33.22 23.99
C PHE A 452 16.11 -32.96 25.46
N VAL A 453 16.33 -33.96 26.31
CA VAL A 453 16.24 -33.85 27.76
C VAL A 453 17.65 -33.62 28.29
N VAL A 454 17.89 -32.42 28.82
CA VAL A 454 18.96 -32.19 29.82
C VAL A 454 18.32 -31.78 31.15
N ALA A 455 17.20 -32.42 31.53
CA ALA A 455 16.68 -32.34 32.89
C ALA A 455 17.21 -33.53 33.69
N GLN A 456 17.89 -33.26 34.80
CA GLN A 456 18.46 -34.32 35.65
C GLN A 456 17.39 -35.06 36.48
N THR A 457 16.19 -34.51 36.64
CA THR A 457 15.10 -35.15 37.39
C THR A 457 13.73 -34.60 36.98
N ALA A 458 12.87 -35.45 36.39
CA ALA A 458 11.43 -35.22 36.30
C ALA A 458 10.75 -36.16 37.32
N GLU A 459 9.96 -35.59 38.22
CA GLU A 459 9.24 -36.34 39.26
C GLU A 459 7.95 -36.96 38.72
N ALA A 460 7.26 -37.78 39.53
CA ALA A 460 6.12 -38.57 39.08
C ALA A 460 5.01 -37.70 38.44
N ASN A 461 4.41 -38.19 37.35
CA ASN A 461 3.31 -37.53 36.63
C ASN A 461 3.59 -36.11 36.09
N ALA A 462 4.84 -35.66 36.05
CA ALA A 462 5.22 -34.45 35.31
C ALA A 462 4.98 -34.62 33.80
N LYS A 463 4.47 -33.59 33.13
CA LYS A 463 4.18 -33.58 31.69
C LYS A 463 4.96 -32.46 30.99
N VAL A 464 5.76 -32.82 29.99
CA VAL A 464 6.50 -31.88 29.14
C VAL A 464 5.99 -32.02 27.71
N MET A 465 5.47 -30.91 27.16
CA MET A 465 4.97 -30.89 25.79
C MET A 465 6.10 -30.81 24.76
N VAL A 466 5.78 -31.22 23.53
CA VAL A 466 6.72 -31.29 22.40
C VAL A 466 7.40 -29.93 22.18
N ASN A 467 8.69 -29.97 21.84
CA ASN A 467 9.52 -28.81 21.54
C ASN A 467 9.83 -27.86 22.71
N ALA A 468 9.62 -28.25 23.96
CA ALA A 468 10.12 -27.51 25.12
C ALA A 468 11.65 -27.71 25.30
N LEU A 469 12.38 -26.63 25.56
CA LEU A 469 13.81 -26.63 25.86
C LEU A 469 14.04 -26.49 27.36
N LEU A 470 14.61 -27.52 27.99
CA LEU A 470 14.97 -27.52 29.41
C LEU A 470 16.46 -27.25 29.54
N LEU A 471 16.84 -26.18 30.23
CA LEU A 471 18.25 -25.89 30.49
C LEU A 471 18.85 -26.91 31.48
N PRO A 472 20.16 -27.21 31.36
CA PRO A 472 20.84 -28.13 32.27
C PRO A 472 20.69 -27.71 33.74
N GLY A 473 20.36 -28.67 34.61
CA GLY A 473 20.24 -28.45 36.07
C GLY A 473 18.85 -28.05 36.56
N VAL A 474 17.85 -28.02 35.68
CA VAL A 474 16.45 -27.76 36.04
C VAL A 474 15.74 -29.04 36.50
N THR A 475 14.99 -28.95 37.60
CA THR A 475 14.11 -30.00 38.14
C THR A 475 12.65 -29.70 37.84
N ILE A 476 11.90 -30.71 37.40
CA ILE A 476 10.45 -30.61 37.17
C ILE A 476 9.72 -31.41 38.26
N GLY A 477 9.02 -30.70 39.14
CA GLY A 477 8.32 -31.28 40.27
C GLY A 477 7.09 -32.12 39.90
N GLU A 478 6.62 -32.92 40.85
CA GLU A 478 5.50 -33.85 40.68
C GLU A 478 4.24 -33.16 40.10
N GLU A 479 3.58 -33.79 39.13
CA GLU A 479 2.39 -33.25 38.44
C GLU A 479 2.55 -31.89 37.74
N ALA A 480 3.78 -31.38 37.56
CA ALA A 480 4.00 -30.13 36.84
C ALA A 480 3.76 -30.26 35.33
N LEU A 481 3.41 -29.14 34.68
CA LEU A 481 3.14 -29.07 33.24
C LEU A 481 4.01 -28.01 32.55
N VAL A 482 4.79 -28.41 31.56
CA VAL A 482 5.57 -27.51 30.70
C VAL A 482 4.91 -27.41 29.33
N ALA A 483 4.52 -26.21 28.92
CA ALA A 483 3.93 -25.96 27.60
C ALA A 483 4.95 -26.14 26.45
N GLY A 484 4.45 -26.48 25.26
CA GLY A 484 5.30 -26.68 24.08
C GLY A 484 6.05 -25.40 23.70
N CYS A 485 7.22 -25.53 23.08
CA CYS A 485 8.08 -24.40 22.68
C CYS A 485 8.55 -23.48 23.83
N SER A 486 8.47 -23.92 25.09
CA SER A 486 8.92 -23.13 26.25
C SER A 486 10.42 -23.30 26.51
N VAL A 487 11.09 -22.26 27.01
CA VAL A 487 12.51 -22.32 27.44
C VAL A 487 12.59 -22.24 28.97
N VAL A 488 12.75 -23.39 29.62
CA VAL A 488 12.75 -23.50 31.07
C VAL A 488 14.16 -23.34 31.60
N ASN A 489 14.38 -22.27 32.35
CA ASN A 489 15.69 -21.91 32.92
C ASN A 489 15.74 -21.94 34.45
N LYS A 490 14.67 -22.41 35.11
CA LYS A 490 14.54 -22.52 36.58
C LYS A 490 13.68 -23.73 36.93
N ASP A 491 13.88 -24.27 38.13
CA ASP A 491 13.07 -25.38 38.66
C ASP A 491 11.58 -25.07 38.61
N VAL A 492 10.79 -26.07 38.22
CA VAL A 492 9.34 -26.00 38.16
C VAL A 492 8.78 -26.67 39.41
N PRO A 493 8.11 -25.94 40.32
CA PRO A 493 7.55 -26.54 41.52
C PRO A 493 6.45 -27.57 41.20
N ALA A 494 6.23 -28.53 42.10
CA ALA A 494 5.18 -29.52 41.96
C ALA A 494 3.80 -28.87 41.78
N GLY A 495 2.98 -29.44 40.89
CA GLY A 495 1.64 -28.96 40.56
C GLY A 495 1.60 -27.60 39.85
N MET A 496 2.72 -27.09 39.34
CA MET A 496 2.74 -25.80 38.63
C MET A 496 2.70 -25.98 37.10
N MET A 497 2.05 -25.04 36.43
CA MET A 497 2.12 -24.90 34.97
C MET A 497 3.05 -23.75 34.59
N VAL A 498 4.00 -24.02 33.70
CA VAL A 498 4.95 -23.02 33.17
C VAL A 498 4.87 -22.92 31.65
N ALA A 499 5.06 -21.69 31.14
CA ALA A 499 5.10 -21.43 29.70
C ALA A 499 5.97 -20.20 29.37
N GLY A 500 6.43 -20.13 28.11
CA GLY A 500 7.14 -18.96 27.55
C GLY A 500 8.66 -19.11 27.44
N SER A 501 9.33 -18.05 26.98
CA SER A 501 10.79 -17.97 26.83
C SER A 501 11.31 -16.62 27.36
N PRO A 502 11.93 -16.55 28.55
CA PRO A 502 12.11 -17.63 29.52
C PRO A 502 10.78 -18.02 30.21
N ALA A 503 10.62 -19.31 30.52
CA ALA A 503 9.39 -19.86 31.07
C ALA A 503 9.06 -19.28 32.45
N ARG A 504 7.79 -18.92 32.66
CA ARG A 504 7.26 -18.41 33.95
C ARG A 504 6.08 -19.24 34.42
N VAL A 505 5.87 -19.28 35.73
CA VAL A 505 4.69 -19.91 36.33
C VAL A 505 3.46 -19.12 35.90
N VAL A 506 2.57 -19.80 35.18
CA VAL A 506 1.31 -19.25 34.71
C VAL A 506 0.20 -19.54 35.73
N ARG A 507 0.25 -20.70 36.42
CA ARG A 507 -0.79 -21.10 37.39
C ARG A 507 -0.36 -22.24 38.34
N GLU A 508 -1.02 -22.29 39.50
CA GLU A 508 -0.97 -23.39 40.47
C GLU A 508 -2.16 -24.35 40.29
N ARG A 509 -1.91 -25.66 40.24
CA ARG A 509 -2.93 -26.71 40.09
C ARG A 509 -3.54 -27.03 41.46
N ARG A 510 -4.78 -26.60 41.72
CA ARG A 510 -5.49 -27.02 42.94
C ARG A 510 -5.90 -28.50 42.87
N SER A 511 -5.49 -29.26 43.87
CA SER A 511 -5.92 -30.65 44.12
C SER A 511 -7.43 -30.72 44.46
N ARG A 512 -8.21 -31.50 43.68
CA ARG A 512 -9.26 -32.40 44.23
C ARG A 512 -9.94 -33.31 43.21
N GLY A 513 -10.00 -34.60 43.57
CA GLY A 513 -11.20 -35.44 43.43
C GLY A 513 -11.15 -36.54 42.36
N LYS A 514 -11.16 -37.80 42.80
CA LYS A 514 -11.33 -39.00 41.96
C LYS A 514 -12.66 -38.97 41.17
N LYS A 515 -12.68 -38.32 40.01
CA LYS A 515 -13.53 -38.65 38.86
C LYS A 515 -12.71 -38.39 37.60
N GLY A 516 -12.61 -39.43 36.77
CA GLY A 516 -11.62 -39.53 35.71
C GLY A 516 -11.77 -38.50 34.58
N LEU A 517 -10.62 -38.23 33.95
CA LEU A 517 -10.43 -38.04 32.50
C LEU A 517 -11.57 -37.34 31.74
N GLU A 518 -11.92 -36.12 32.12
CA GLU A 518 -12.72 -35.22 31.27
C GLU A 518 -12.58 -33.82 31.85
N LEU A 519 -11.54 -33.08 31.48
CA LEU A 519 -11.45 -31.60 31.58
C LEU A 519 -10.08 -31.00 31.21
N ASP A 520 -9.09 -31.76 30.70
CA ASP A 520 -7.78 -31.20 30.31
C ASP A 520 -7.84 -30.26 29.07
N HIS A 521 -8.95 -30.25 28.31
CA HIS A 521 -9.09 -29.45 27.08
C HIS A 521 -9.41 -27.96 27.28
N ILE A 522 -10.06 -27.57 28.39
CA ILE A 522 -10.47 -26.16 28.59
C ILE A 522 -9.29 -25.29 29.00
N TRP A 523 -8.28 -25.86 29.65
CA TRP A 523 -7.21 -25.10 30.30
C TRP A 523 -6.06 -24.69 29.37
N LEU A 524 -5.92 -25.33 28.21
CA LEU A 524 -4.86 -25.04 27.24
C LEU A 524 -5.12 -23.78 26.40
N HIS A 525 -6.39 -23.42 26.20
CA HIS A 525 -6.75 -22.18 25.50
C HIS A 525 -6.44 -20.92 26.34
N GLU A 526 -6.58 -21.00 27.66
CA GLU A 526 -6.45 -19.84 28.56
C GLU A 526 -4.97 -19.47 28.81
N ALA A 527 -4.07 -20.46 28.88
CA ALA A 527 -2.63 -20.22 29.04
C ALA A 527 -1.96 -19.69 27.76
N ALA A 528 -2.43 -20.08 26.57
CA ALA A 528 -1.98 -19.50 25.30
C ALA A 528 -2.45 -18.04 25.14
N PHE A 529 -3.57 -17.66 25.77
CA PHE A 529 -4.11 -16.31 25.71
C PHE A 529 -3.36 -15.30 26.61
N GLN A 530 -2.89 -15.72 27.79
CA GLN A 530 -2.12 -14.84 28.69
C GLN A 530 -0.69 -14.52 28.23
N ILE A 531 -0.14 -15.27 27.27
CA ILE A 531 1.22 -15.04 26.75
C ILE A 531 1.23 -13.89 25.72
N ASN A 532 0.07 -13.51 25.18
CA ASN A 532 -0.09 -12.41 24.22
C ASN A 532 -0.75 -11.15 24.80
N SER A 533 -0.74 -10.98 26.13
CA SER A 533 -1.15 -9.75 26.83
C SER A 533 -0.01 -9.13 27.62
#